data_AF-A0A314UQZ4-F1
#
_entry.id   AF-A0A314UQZ4-F1
#
_cell.length_a   1.000
_cell.length_b   1.000
_cell.length_c   1.000
_cell.angle_alpha   90.00
_cell.angle_beta   90.00
_cell.angle_gamma   90.00
#
_symmetry.space_group_name_H-M   'P 1'
#
loop_
_entity.id
_entity.type
_entity.pdbx_description
1 polymer ?
#
loop_
_entity_poly.entity_id
_entity_poly.type
_entity_poly.pdbx_seq_one_letter_code
_entity_poly.pdbx_strand_id
1 'polypeptide(L)' 'MENSQKKQVFLFYCAECEDLARQVASQSDHITLQTIKWRTFDDGFPNIFINNAQDLRGQHVAFLASFSSQGLSLNSFL' A
#
# COMPACT_ATOMS: atom_id res chain seq x y z
N MET A 1 18.78 0.64 29.33
CA MET A 1 19.14 0.61 27.90
C MET A 1 18.02 -0.11 27.19
N GLU A 2 17.02 0.63 26.72
CA GLU A 2 15.89 0.05 26.01
C GLU A 2 16.40 -0.40 24.64
N ASN A 3 16.50 -1.71 24.46
CA ASN A 3 16.87 -2.28 23.19
C ASN A 3 15.65 -2.10 22.28
N SER A 4 15.54 -0.94 21.61
CA SER A 4 14.50 -0.65 20.63
C SER A 4 14.67 -1.65 19.48
N GLN A 5 14.08 -2.85 19.65
CA GLN A 5 13.87 -3.80 18.57
C GLN A 5 13.05 -3.04 17.53
N LYS A 6 13.73 -2.56 16.51
CA LYS A 6 13.12 -1.79 15.43
C LYS A 6 12.10 -2.71 14.77
N LYS A 7 10.83 -2.36 14.95
CA LYS A 7 9.70 -3.20 14.56
C LYS A 7 9.61 -3.25 13.05
N GLN A 8 9.41 -4.44 12.50
CA GLN A 8 9.29 -4.65 11.06
C GLN A 8 7.96 -4.07 10.57
N VAL A 9 8.00 -3.38 9.42
CA VAL A 9 6.85 -2.73 8.79
C VAL A 9 6.62 -3.35 7.42
N PHE A 10 5.40 -3.81 7.17
CA PHE A 10 4.97 -4.23 5.84
C PHE A 10 4.42 -3.03 5.08
N LEU A 11 5.11 -2.62 4.01
CA LEU A 11 4.69 -1.51 3.16
C LEU A 11 4.01 -2.06 1.91
N PHE A 12 2.70 -1.91 1.83
CA PHE A 12 1.91 -2.26 0.68
C PHE A 12 1.86 -1.11 -0.33
N TYR A 13 2.10 -1.40 -1.61
CA TYR A 13 2.11 -0.39 -2.67
C TYR A 13 1.34 -0.84 -3.91
N CYS A 14 0.82 0.12 -4.67
CA CYS A 14 0.31 -0.09 -6.04
C CYS A 14 1.46 -0.05 -7.06
N ALA A 15 1.29 -0.69 -8.22
CA ALA A 15 2.32 -0.75 -9.26
C ALA A 15 2.83 0.63 -9.71
N GLU A 16 1.94 1.62 -9.81
CA GLU A 16 2.26 3.00 -10.15
C GLU A 16 3.15 3.71 -9.10
N CYS A 17 3.20 3.21 -7.86
CA CYS A 17 4.03 3.75 -6.78
C CYS A 17 5.25 2.87 -6.47
N GLU A 18 5.61 1.91 -7.34
CA GLU A 18 6.71 0.97 -7.07
C GLU A 18 8.06 1.68 -6.85
N ASP A 19 8.40 2.64 -7.70
CA ASP A 19 9.68 3.35 -7.60
C ASP A 19 9.79 4.11 -6.27
N LEU A 20 8.71 4.79 -5.87
CA LEU A 20 8.65 5.48 -4.58
C LEU A 20 8.70 4.50 -3.41
N ALA A 21 8.01 3.35 -3.51
CA ALA A 21 8.04 2.32 -2.48
C ALA A 21 9.47 1.78 -2.28
N ARG A 22 10.20 1.54 -3.37
CA ARG A 22 11.62 1.11 -3.33
C ARG A 22 12.51 2.16 -2.68
N GLN A 23 12.32 3.44 -3.01
CA GLN A 23 13.07 4.54 -2.37
C GLN A 23 12.78 4.66 -0.87
N VAL A 24 11.53 4.44 -0.45
CA VAL A 24 11.16 4.45 0.98
C VAL A 24 11.79 3.26 1.69
N ALA A 25 11.72 2.06 1.11
CA ALA A 25 12.33 0.87 1.67
C ALA A 25 13.87 0.98 1.76
N SER A 26 14.52 1.69 0.84
CA SER A 26 15.98 1.90 0.90
C SER A 26 16.42 2.80 2.05
N GLN A 27 15.51 3.55 2.69
CA GLN A 27 15.84 4.35 3.88
C GLN A 27 15.85 3.53 5.17
N SER A 28 15.30 2.32 5.17
CA SER A 28 15.19 1.50 6.37
C SER A 28 15.12 0.00 6.08
N ASP A 29 16.07 -0.75 6.66
CA ASP A 29 16.12 -2.22 6.55
C ASP A 29 14.94 -2.93 7.23
N HIS A 30 14.08 -2.21 7.95
CA HIS A 30 12.91 -2.76 8.64
C HIS A 30 11.65 -2.76 7.78
N ILE A 31 11.72 -2.26 6.55
CA ILE A 31 10.58 -2.16 5.64
C ILE A 31 10.59 -3.36 4.69
N THR A 32 9.51 -4.12 4.73
CA THR A 32 9.26 -5.22 3.80
C THR A 32 8.20 -4.81 2.80
N LEU A 33 8.59 -4.72 1.53
CA LEU A 33 7.70 -4.36 0.44
C LEU A 33 6.73 -5.50 0.13
N GLN A 34 5.46 -5.12 -0.04
CA GLN A 34 4.39 -6.03 -0.42
C GLN A 34 3.54 -5.41 -1.50
N THR A 35 3.06 -6.22 -2.44
CA THR A 35 2.16 -5.75 -3.49
C THR A 35 0.71 -5.98 -3.11
N ILE A 36 -0.15 -5.03 -3.44
CA ILE A 36 -1.61 -5.18 -3.34
C ILE A 36 -2.27 -4.89 -4.67
N LYS A 37 -3.36 -5.62 -4.92
CA LYS A 37 -4.22 -5.36 -6.07
C LYS A 37 -5.29 -4.37 -5.63
N TRP A 38 -5.16 -3.14 -6.12
CA TRP A 38 -6.22 -2.14 -6.06
C TRP A 38 -7.20 -2.45 -7.18
N ARG A 39 -8.41 -2.88 -6.81
CA ARG A 39 -9.55 -2.97 -7.72
C ARG A 39 -10.55 -1.88 -7.34
N THR A 40 -11.58 -1.73 -8.14
CA THR A 40 -12.72 -0.86 -7.83
C THR A 40 -13.97 -1.74 -7.81
N PHE A 41 -14.84 -1.52 -6.85
CA PHE A 41 -16.20 -2.07 -6.88
C PHE A 41 -17.03 -1.33 -7.93
N ASP A 42 -18.18 -1.89 -8.32
CA ASP A 42 -19.06 -1.28 -9.33
C ASP A 42 -19.64 0.08 -8.88
N ASP A 43 -19.57 0.37 -7.57
CA ASP A 43 -19.98 1.64 -6.95
C ASP A 43 -18.86 2.70 -6.94
N GLY A 44 -17.67 2.39 -7.47
CA GLY A 44 -16.53 3.31 -7.52
C GLY A 44 -15.65 3.30 -6.26
N PHE A 45 -15.97 2.53 -5.22
CA PHE A 45 -15.13 2.44 -4.03
C PHE A 45 -13.92 1.50 -4.23
N PRO A 46 -12.78 1.77 -3.56
CA PRO A 46 -11.62 0.90 -3.62
C PRO A 46 -11.92 -0.51 -3.09
N ASN A 47 -11.59 -1.52 -3.87
CA ASN A 47 -11.62 -2.93 -3.53
C ASN A 47 -10.18 -3.41 -3.29
N ILE A 48 -9.74 -3.36 -2.04
CA ILE A 48 -8.38 -3.74 -1.63
C ILE A 48 -8.41 -5.18 -1.14
N PHE A 49 -7.69 -6.06 -1.83
CA PHE A 49 -7.50 -7.43 -1.38
C PHE A 49 -6.07 -7.66 -0.90
N ILE A 50 -5.92 -8.09 0.34
CA ILE A 50 -4.64 -8.42 0.97
C ILE A 50 -4.58 -9.92 1.18
N ASN A 51 -3.65 -10.58 0.48
CA ASN A 51 -3.39 -12.00 0.70
C ASN A 51 -2.81 -12.21 2.10
N ASN A 52 -3.15 -13.34 2.75
CA ASN A 52 -2.60 -13.73 4.05
C ASN A 52 -2.81 -12.69 5.18
N ALA A 53 -3.96 -12.01 5.20
CA ALA A 53 -4.28 -11.02 6.22
C ALA A 53 -4.18 -11.53 7.67
N GLN A 54 -4.30 -12.85 7.89
CA GLN A 54 -4.11 -13.47 9.20
C GLN A 54 -2.67 -13.32 9.70
N ASP A 55 -1.67 -13.43 8.82
CA ASP A 55 -0.25 -13.32 9.16
C ASP A 55 0.17 -11.87 9.49
N LEU A 56 -0.65 -10.90 9.07
CA LEU A 56 -0.45 -9.48 9.35
C LEU A 56 -1.05 -9.05 10.69
N ARG A 57 -1.80 -9.92 11.38
CA ARG A 57 -2.48 -9.57 12.62
C ARG A 57 -1.45 -9.23 13.71
N GLY A 58 -1.54 -8.02 14.24
CA GLY A 58 -0.61 -7.51 15.27
C GLY A 58 0.71 -6.97 14.72
N GLN A 59 0.88 -6.93 13.39
CA GLN A 59 2.06 -6.38 12.73
C GLN A 59 1.86 -4.92 12.33
N HIS A 60 2.97 -4.21 12.10
CA HIS A 60 2.93 -2.86 11.58
C HIS A 60 2.76 -2.88 10.06
N VAL A 61 1.76 -2.16 9.59
CA VAL A 61 1.38 -2.11 8.18
C VAL A 61 1.22 -0.67 7.73
N ALA A 62 1.73 -0.36 6.54
CA ALA A 62 1.54 0.92 5.87
C ALA A 62 1.06 0.69 4.43
N PHE A 63 0.27 1.62 3.90
CA PHE A 63 -0.23 1.60 2.53
C PHE A 63 0.26 2.85 1.81
N LEU A 64 0.95 2.65 0.69
CA LEU A 64 1.35 3.69 -0.24
C LEU A 64 0.42 3.63 -1.45
N ALA A 65 -0.35 4.70 -1.63
CA ALA A 65 -1.27 4.87 -2.74
C ALA A 65 -1.18 6.30 -3.27
N SER A 66 -1.39 6.44 -4.57
CA SER A 66 -1.60 7.74 -5.21
C SER A 66 -3.04 7.85 -5.69
N PHE A 67 -3.65 9.01 -5.52
CA PHE A 67 -4.95 9.33 -6.14
C PHE A 67 -4.80 10.05 -7.48
N SER A 68 -3.57 10.20 -7.98
CA SER A 68 -3.28 10.97 -9.19
C SER A 68 -3.84 10.35 -10.47
N SER A 69 -4.16 9.05 -10.47
CA SER A 69 -4.78 8.35 -11.61
C SER A 69 -6.31 8.25 -11.51
N GLN A 70 -6.96 8.85 -10.49
CA GLN A 70 -8.39 9.15 -10.55
C GLN A 70 -8.64 10.29 -11.54
N GLY A 71 -8.44 10.00 -12.83
CA GLY A 71 -9.30 10.54 -13.85
C GLY A 71 -10.71 10.06 -13.56
N LEU A 72 -11.39 10.73 -12.64
CA LEU A 72 -12.82 10.94 -12.81
C LEU A 72 -12.93 11.60 -14.18
N SER A 73 -13.17 10.79 -15.21
CA SER A 73 -13.62 11.32 -16.48
C SER A 73 -15.00 11.88 -16.18
N LEU A 74 -15.05 13.15 -15.79
CA LEU A 74 -16.26 13.93 -15.48
C LEU A 74 -17.11 14.17 -16.75
N ASN A 75 -16.88 13.41 -17.83
CA ASN A 75 -17.43 13.60 -19.17
C ASN A 75 -18.30 12.43 -19.66
N SER A 76 -18.55 11.39 -18.85
CA SER A 76 -19.48 10.31 -19.25
C SER A 76 -20.93 10.50 -18.77
N PHE A 77 -21.29 11.69 -18.29
CA PHE A 77 -22.65 12.05 -17.84
C PHE A 77 -23.22 13.33 -18.48
N LEU A 78 -22.66 13.79 -19.60
CA LEU A 78 -23.28 14.81 -20.45
C LEU A 78 -23.68 14.23 -21.80
#